data_AF-A0A6A5GTE3-F1
#
_entry.id   AF-A0A6A5GTE3-F1
#
_cell.length_a   1.000
_cell.length_b   1.000
_cell.length_c   1.000
_cell.angle_alpha   90.00
_cell.angle_beta   90.00
_cell.angle_gamma   90.00
#
_symmetry.space_group_name_H-M   'P 1'
#
loop_
_entity.id
_entity.type
_entity.pdbx_description
1 polymer ?
#
loop_
_entity_poly.entity_id
_entity_poly.type
_entity_poly.pdbx_seq_one_letter_code
_entity_poly.pdbx_strand_id
1 'polypeptide(L)'
;MSDKTSSKQSTLKVDDDRMIVVETQMSVRERRKKVKKFTKLIASSVKVEDETRLQLGELTAKCSEQEADAILEPMRIFNRELLEKFEEIGGDEWPRSVIRVMREFKLESVEELREACAKAAESEEAEWSVGKVNLELQKVQYEKNLLTECWNEEKEMLGEQIRKIQRKGGG
;
A
#
# COMPACT_ATOMS: atom_id res chain seq x y z
N MET A 1 -43.82 42.02 21.47
CA MET A 1 -42.41 41.84 21.88
C MET A 1 -42.01 40.46 21.41
N SER A 2 -41.12 40.40 20.41
CA SER A 2 -40.78 39.17 19.70
C SER A 2 -39.32 38.85 19.98
N ASP A 3 -39.07 38.01 20.98
CA ASP A 3 -37.72 37.54 21.29
C ASP A 3 -37.45 36.19 20.62
N LYS A 4 -36.52 36.23 19.68
CA LYS A 4 -36.02 35.12 18.87
C LYS A 4 -35.35 34.08 19.75
N THR A 5 -35.79 32.83 19.63
CA THR A 5 -35.08 31.64 20.10
C THR A 5 -33.80 31.44 19.27
N SER A 6 -32.64 31.67 19.89
CA SER A 6 -31.33 31.34 19.32
C SER A 6 -31.05 29.85 19.53
N SER A 7 -31.32 29.06 18.48
CA SER A 7 -30.93 27.65 18.39
C SER A 7 -29.41 27.55 18.27
N LYS A 8 -28.74 27.21 19.38
CA LYS A 8 -27.31 26.86 19.37
C LYS A 8 -27.18 25.43 18.88
N GLN A 9 -26.94 25.29 17.58
CA GLN A 9 -26.44 24.08 16.96
C GLN A 9 -25.09 23.74 17.62
N SER A 10 -25.13 22.85 18.60
CA SER A 10 -23.94 22.27 19.23
C SER A 10 -23.29 21.36 18.19
N THR A 11 -22.29 21.87 17.49
CA THR A 11 -21.37 21.06 16.72
C THR A 11 -20.60 20.18 17.70
N LEU A 12 -21.12 18.97 17.91
CA LEU A 12 -20.36 17.85 18.46
C LEU A 12 -19.13 17.70 17.57
N LYS A 13 -18.00 18.23 18.06
CA LYS A 13 -16.68 17.88 17.55
C LYS A 13 -16.54 16.40 17.85
N VAL A 14 -16.61 15.60 16.80
CA VAL A 14 -16.12 14.22 16.83
C VAL A 14 -14.62 14.38 17.08
N ASP A 15 -14.22 14.23 18.34
CA ASP A 15 -12.82 14.03 18.66
C ASP A 15 -12.45 12.71 17.98
N ASP A 16 -11.69 12.83 16.89
CA ASP A 16 -11.03 11.72 16.20
C ASP A 16 -10.14 11.06 17.26
N ASP A 17 -10.63 9.96 17.84
CA ASP A 17 -9.98 9.15 18.86
C ASP A 17 -8.79 8.40 18.24
N ARG A 18 -7.88 9.16 17.64
CA ARG A 18 -6.57 8.69 17.20
C ARG A 18 -5.81 8.38 18.46
N MET A 19 -5.87 7.11 18.85
CA MET A 19 -4.89 6.51 19.75
C MET A 19 -3.50 6.93 19.25
N ILE A 20 -2.85 7.85 19.97
CA ILE A 20 -1.45 8.20 19.70
C ILE A 20 -0.67 6.96 20.10
N VAL A 21 -0.44 6.06 19.14
CA VAL A 21 0.48 4.95 19.31
C VAL A 21 1.86 5.60 19.42
N VAL A 22 2.35 5.74 20.65
CA VAL A 22 3.75 6.07 20.90
C VAL A 22 4.55 4.94 20.28
N GLU A 23 5.11 5.20 19.10
CA GLU A 23 5.88 4.23 18.33
C GLU A 23 7.13 3.89 19.13
N THR A 24 7.03 2.84 19.94
CA THR A 24 8.14 2.36 20.74
C THR A 24 9.17 1.82 19.77
N GLN A 25 10.33 2.48 19.69
CA GLN A 25 11.43 1.96 18.90
C GLN A 25 11.79 0.55 19.39
N MET A 26 11.83 -0.38 18.45
CA MET A 26 12.09 -1.80 18.70
C MET A 26 12.94 -2.34 17.57
N SER A 27 13.80 -3.30 17.88
CA SER A 27 14.52 -4.06 16.87
C SER A 27 13.59 -4.96 16.05
N VAL A 28 14.01 -5.37 14.86
CA VAL A 28 13.29 -6.38 14.05
C VAL A 28 13.07 -7.68 14.83
N ARG A 29 14.03 -8.05 15.68
CA ARG A 29 13.94 -9.24 16.54
C ARG A 29 12.81 -9.12 17.56
N GLU A 30 12.62 -7.95 18.15
CA GLU A 30 11.55 -7.69 19.11
C GLU A 30 10.19 -7.62 18.43
N ARG A 31 10.08 -6.95 17.28
CA ARG A 31 8.86 -6.95 16.47
C ARG A 31 8.41 -8.37 16.14
N ARG A 32 9.33 -9.23 15.69
CA ARG A 32 9.06 -10.66 15.44
C ARG A 32 8.52 -11.38 16.67
N LYS A 33 9.11 -11.16 17.85
CA LYS A 33 8.64 -11.78 19.09
C LYS A 33 7.23 -11.32 19.43
N LYS A 34 6.92 -10.03 19.26
CA LYS A 34 5.56 -9.49 19.49
C LYS A 34 4.54 -10.10 18.55
N VAL A 35 4.81 -10.13 17.24
CA VAL A 35 3.94 -10.78 16.24
C VAL A 35 3.68 -12.23 16.62
N LYS A 36 4.73 -13.01 16.90
CA LYS A 36 4.58 -14.43 17.31
C LYS A 36 3.73 -14.60 18.58
N LYS A 37 3.92 -13.74 19.59
CA LYS A 37 3.14 -13.77 20.83
C LYS A 37 1.68 -13.41 20.58
N PHE A 38 1.42 -12.41 19.73
CA PHE A 38 0.07 -12.01 19.37
C PHE A 38 -0.65 -13.12 18.61
N THR A 39 -0.06 -13.71 17.57
CA THR A 39 -0.65 -14.88 16.88
C THR A 39 -0.96 -16.01 17.86
N LYS A 40 -0.04 -16.30 18.79
CA LYS A 40 -0.26 -17.34 19.79
C LYS A 40 -1.43 -17.01 20.72
N LEU A 41 -1.59 -15.74 21.08
CA LEU A 41 -2.71 -15.26 21.89
C LEU A 41 -4.03 -15.45 21.14
N ILE A 42 -4.12 -15.03 19.88
CA ILE A 42 -5.30 -15.23 19.03
C ILE A 42 -5.63 -16.73 18.90
N ALA A 43 -4.65 -17.57 18.58
CA ALA A 43 -4.86 -19.01 18.50
C ALA A 43 -5.26 -19.67 19.84
N SER A 44 -4.95 -19.04 20.97
CA SER A 44 -5.32 -19.53 22.29
C SER A 44 -6.69 -19.05 22.78
N SER A 45 -7.28 -18.03 22.17
CA SER A 45 -8.57 -17.47 22.62
C SER A 45 -9.70 -18.51 22.57
N VAL A 46 -9.70 -19.35 21.53
CA VAL A 46 -10.63 -20.49 21.39
C VAL A 46 -10.47 -21.49 22.55
N LYS A 47 -9.23 -21.77 22.98
CA LYS A 47 -8.98 -22.69 24.09
C LYS A 47 -9.49 -22.15 25.42
N VAL A 48 -9.47 -20.83 25.61
CA VAL A 48 -10.01 -20.21 26.82
C VAL A 48 -11.52 -20.46 26.91
N GLU A 49 -12.23 -20.55 25.78
CA GLU A 49 -13.65 -20.92 25.74
C GLU A 49 -13.89 -22.34 26.24
N ASP A 50 -13.14 -23.31 25.73
CA ASP A 50 -13.27 -24.70 26.14
C ASP A 50 -12.91 -24.89 27.63
N GLU A 51 -11.84 -24.23 28.08
CA GLU A 51 -11.40 -24.27 29.49
C GLU A 51 -12.44 -23.64 30.43
N THR A 52 -13.02 -22.49 30.06
CA THR A 52 -14.04 -21.81 30.87
C THR A 52 -15.30 -22.67 30.99
N ARG A 53 -15.67 -23.36 29.91
CA ARG A 53 -16.78 -24.31 29.91
C ARG A 53 -16.54 -25.47 30.86
N LEU A 54 -15.33 -26.05 30.85
CA LEU A 54 -14.94 -27.12 31.76
C LEU A 54 -15.03 -26.66 33.22
N GLN A 55 -14.44 -25.50 33.52
CA GLN A 55 -14.47 -24.92 34.87
C GLN A 55 -15.89 -24.63 35.35
N LEU A 56 -16.78 -24.20 34.46
CA LEU A 56 -18.18 -23.98 34.80
C LEU A 56 -18.90 -25.29 35.13
N GLY A 57 -18.57 -26.39 34.43
CA GLY A 57 -19.06 -27.73 34.75
C GLY A 57 -18.52 -28.27 36.09
N GLU A 58 -17.26 -28.01 36.41
CA GLU A 58 -16.61 -28.47 37.65
C GLU A 58 -17.06 -27.68 38.89
N LEU A 59 -17.14 -26.35 38.78
CA LEU A 59 -17.44 -25.47 39.92
C LEU A 59 -18.94 -25.38 40.22
N THR A 60 -19.77 -25.63 39.22
CA THR A 60 -21.20 -25.36 39.30
C THR A 60 -21.97 -26.66 39.13
N ALA A 61 -22.06 -27.45 40.20
CA ALA A 61 -22.93 -28.64 40.28
C ALA A 61 -24.44 -28.35 40.06
N LYS A 62 -24.81 -27.08 39.79
CA LYS A 62 -26.15 -26.56 39.57
C LYS A 62 -26.32 -25.75 38.28
N CYS A 63 -25.26 -25.48 37.53
CA CYS A 63 -25.39 -24.73 36.28
C CYS A 63 -25.94 -25.67 35.20
N SER A 64 -27.14 -25.36 34.71
CA SER A 64 -27.70 -26.05 33.56
C SER A 64 -26.93 -25.69 32.29
N GLU A 65 -27.04 -26.54 31.27
CA GLU A 65 -26.39 -26.31 29.97
C GLU A 65 -26.81 -24.97 29.33
N GLN A 66 -28.08 -24.56 29.48
CA GLN A 66 -28.58 -23.28 28.99
C GLN A 66 -27.97 -22.08 29.72
N GLU A 67 -27.81 -22.16 31.04
CA GLU A 67 -27.16 -21.09 31.81
C GLU A 67 -25.67 -20.98 31.46
N ALA A 68 -25.01 -22.13 31.27
CA ALA A 68 -23.63 -22.18 30.83
C ALA A 68 -23.45 -21.56 29.45
N ASP A 69 -24.34 -21.87 28.52
CA ASP A 69 -24.34 -21.28 27.18
C ASP A 69 -24.59 -19.77 27.22
N ALA A 70 -25.55 -19.29 28.03
CA ALA A 70 -25.81 -17.86 28.18
C ALA A 70 -24.61 -17.09 28.78
N ILE A 71 -23.86 -17.71 29.70
CA ILE A 71 -22.64 -17.14 30.27
C ILE A 71 -21.51 -17.09 29.23
N LEU A 72 -21.39 -18.12 28.38
CA LEU A 72 -20.31 -18.25 27.39
C LEU A 72 -20.59 -17.51 26.08
N GLU A 73 -21.84 -17.19 25.77
CA GLU A 73 -22.25 -16.55 24.51
C GLU A 73 -21.48 -15.25 24.20
N PRO A 74 -21.30 -14.29 25.14
CA PRO A 74 -20.50 -13.10 24.88
C PRO A 74 -19.05 -13.43 24.50
N MET A 75 -18.47 -14.47 25.11
CA MET A 75 -17.10 -14.87 24.86
C MET A 75 -16.95 -15.54 23.50
N ARG A 76 -17.93 -16.36 23.09
CA ARG A 76 -18.02 -16.93 21.74
C ARG A 76 -18.08 -15.85 20.67
N ILE A 77 -18.93 -14.84 20.87
CA ILE A 77 -19.07 -13.71 19.95
C ILE A 77 -17.73 -12.97 19.85
N PHE A 78 -17.14 -12.61 21.00
CA PHE A 78 -15.85 -11.92 21.03
C PHE A 78 -14.73 -12.72 20.34
N ASN A 79 -14.59 -14.00 20.64
CA ASN A 79 -13.54 -14.84 20.05
C ASN A 79 -13.72 -15.00 18.53
N ARG A 80 -14.96 -15.14 18.07
CA ARG A 80 -15.29 -15.20 16.65
C ARG A 80 -14.93 -13.90 15.94
N GLU A 81 -15.41 -12.76 16.45
CA GLU A 81 -15.11 -11.44 15.88
C GLU A 81 -13.61 -11.14 15.90
N LEU A 82 -12.92 -11.50 16.98
CA LEU A 82 -11.48 -11.34 17.10
C LEU A 82 -10.73 -12.15 16.03
N LEU A 83 -11.14 -13.40 15.79
CA LEU A 83 -10.54 -14.26 14.77
C LEU A 83 -10.87 -13.76 13.36
N GLU A 84 -12.13 -13.42 13.10
CA GLU A 84 -12.57 -12.86 11.81
C GLU A 84 -11.79 -11.58 11.47
N LYS A 85 -11.64 -10.66 12.43
CA LYS A 85 -10.85 -9.45 12.23
C LYS A 85 -9.37 -9.73 12.04
N PHE A 86 -8.82 -10.71 12.74
CA PHE A 86 -7.43 -11.13 12.56
C PHE A 86 -7.19 -11.70 11.15
N GLU A 87 -8.09 -12.54 10.65
CA GLU A 87 -8.00 -13.08 9.28
C GLU A 87 -8.29 -12.01 8.21
N GLU A 88 -9.23 -11.09 8.46
CA GLU A 88 -9.54 -9.96 7.55
C GLU A 88 -8.31 -9.08 7.27
N ILE A 89 -7.44 -8.90 8.27
CA ILE A 89 -6.17 -8.17 8.11
C ILE A 89 -5.00 -9.03 7.60
N GLY A 90 -5.26 -10.26 7.17
CA GLY A 90 -4.25 -11.20 6.65
C GLY A 90 -3.45 -11.92 7.73
N GLY A 91 -4.01 -12.03 8.94
CA GLY A 91 -3.42 -12.71 10.08
C GLY A 91 -2.04 -12.18 10.42
N ASP A 92 -1.07 -13.08 10.47
CA ASP A 92 0.33 -12.71 10.70
C ASP A 92 1.22 -12.84 9.46
N GLU A 93 0.63 -13.03 8.29
CA GLU A 93 1.35 -13.11 7.02
C GLU A 93 1.95 -11.75 6.65
N TRP A 94 1.14 -10.69 6.67
CA TRP A 94 1.57 -9.32 6.40
C TRP A 94 2.75 -8.90 7.30
N PRO A 95 2.64 -8.93 8.64
CA PRO A 95 3.76 -8.53 9.50
C PRO A 95 4.99 -9.43 9.34
N ARG A 96 4.85 -10.73 9.03
CA ARG A 96 6.00 -11.60 8.72
C ARG A 96 6.70 -11.20 7.43
N SER A 97 5.94 -10.87 6.39
CA SER A 97 6.47 -10.43 5.10
C SER A 97 7.24 -9.12 5.24
N VAL A 98 6.69 -8.16 5.97
CA VAL A 98 7.39 -6.90 6.30
C VAL A 98 8.69 -7.17 7.07
N ILE A 99 8.66 -8.01 8.11
CA ILE A 99 9.86 -8.38 8.89
C ILE A 99 10.92 -9.09 8.03
N ARG A 100 10.51 -9.87 7.03
CA ARG A 100 11.41 -10.54 6.10
C ARG A 100 12.12 -9.51 5.21
N VAL A 101 11.37 -8.60 4.60
CA VAL A 101 11.93 -7.48 3.81
C VAL A 101 12.90 -6.65 4.66
N MET A 102 12.49 -6.21 5.84
CA MET A 102 13.36 -5.46 6.74
C MET A 102 14.68 -6.20 7.03
N ARG A 103 14.62 -7.52 7.25
CA ARG A 103 15.83 -8.33 7.45
C ARG A 103 16.72 -8.40 6.22
N GLU A 104 16.14 -8.63 5.03
CA GLU A 104 16.88 -8.75 3.77
C GLU A 104 17.62 -7.45 3.44
N PHE A 105 16.98 -6.31 3.66
CA PHE A 105 17.53 -4.98 3.43
C PHE A 105 18.30 -4.41 4.64
N LYS A 106 18.46 -5.19 5.73
CA LYS A 106 19.16 -4.81 6.97
C LYS A 106 18.61 -3.54 7.63
N LEU A 107 17.30 -3.36 7.59
CA LEU A 107 16.57 -2.23 8.16
C LEU A 107 16.12 -2.57 9.58
N GLU A 108 16.27 -1.65 10.52
CA GLU A 108 15.86 -1.81 11.92
C GLU A 108 14.63 -0.96 12.30
N SER A 109 14.21 -0.04 11.45
CA SER A 109 13.06 0.84 11.71
C SER A 109 12.04 0.87 10.57
N VAL A 110 10.80 1.26 10.89
CA VAL A 110 9.74 1.40 9.88
C VAL A 110 10.03 2.63 9.02
N GLU A 111 10.68 3.63 9.58
CA GLU A 111 11.17 4.83 8.90
C GLU A 111 12.18 4.47 7.82
N GLU A 112 13.19 3.65 8.14
CA GLU A 112 14.15 3.14 7.15
C GLU A 112 13.47 2.33 6.04
N LEU A 113 12.44 1.55 6.38
CA LEU A 113 11.64 0.83 5.39
C LEU A 113 10.85 1.78 4.48
N ARG A 114 10.22 2.81 5.03
CA ARG A 114 9.50 3.83 4.25
C ARG A 114 10.46 4.58 3.32
N GLU A 115 11.63 4.97 3.81
CA GLU A 115 12.64 5.65 3.00
C GLU A 115 13.16 4.75 1.87
N ALA A 116 13.44 3.48 2.16
CA ALA A 116 13.87 2.51 1.15
C ALA A 116 12.80 2.31 0.07
N CYS A 117 11.53 2.22 0.44
CA CYS A 117 10.41 2.13 -0.51
C CYS A 117 10.27 3.40 -1.36
N ALA A 118 10.41 4.60 -0.77
CA ALA A 118 10.33 5.86 -1.50
C ALA A 118 11.44 5.98 -2.56
N LYS A 119 12.69 5.66 -2.17
CA LYS A 119 13.83 5.63 -3.09
C LYS A 119 13.66 4.63 -4.22
N ALA A 120 13.10 3.45 -3.93
CA ALA A 120 12.83 2.44 -4.96
C ALA A 120 11.78 2.95 -5.97
N ALA A 121 10.71 3.58 -5.50
CA ALA A 121 9.67 4.16 -6.37
C ALA A 121 10.22 5.27 -7.28
N GLU A 122 11.07 6.17 -6.74
CA GLU A 122 11.74 7.21 -7.53
C GLU A 122 12.65 6.61 -8.62
N SER A 123 13.35 5.51 -8.31
CA SER A 123 14.24 4.85 -9.28
C SER A 123 13.47 4.20 -10.43
N GLU A 124 12.32 3.57 -10.14
CA GLU A 124 11.47 2.93 -11.14
C GLU A 124 10.80 3.95 -12.06
N GLU A 125 10.34 5.08 -11.50
CA GLU A 125 9.78 6.19 -12.27
C GLU A 125 10.83 6.86 -13.18
N ALA A 126 12.06 6.99 -12.70
CA ALA A 126 13.17 7.49 -13.50
C ALA A 126 13.51 6.54 -14.66
N GLU A 127 13.56 5.22 -14.43
CA GLU A 127 13.87 4.22 -15.45
C GLU A 127 12.80 4.16 -16.55
N TRP A 128 11.52 4.22 -16.17
CA TRP A 128 10.40 4.34 -17.12
C TRP A 128 10.47 5.63 -17.95
N SER A 129 10.80 6.75 -17.32
CA SER A 129 10.93 8.05 -17.98
C SER A 129 12.06 8.05 -19.02
N VAL A 130 13.21 7.48 -18.70
CA VAL A 130 14.34 7.33 -19.63
C VAL A 130 13.94 6.47 -20.84
N GLY A 131 13.23 5.36 -20.62
CA GLY A 131 12.72 4.50 -21.70
C GLY A 131 11.82 5.24 -22.67
N LYS A 132 10.90 6.09 -22.16
CA LYS A 132 10.01 6.91 -22.98
C LYS A 132 10.77 7.96 -23.80
N VAL A 133 11.71 8.68 -23.19
CA VAL A 133 12.53 9.69 -23.89
C VAL A 133 13.36 9.05 -25.00
N ASN A 134 13.91 7.86 -24.77
CA ASN A 134 14.69 7.15 -25.78
C ASN A 134 13.85 6.77 -27.01
N LEU A 135 12.60 6.36 -26.81
CA LEU A 135 11.67 6.05 -27.90
C LEU A 135 11.30 7.29 -28.72
N GLU A 136 11.02 8.42 -28.04
CA GLU A 136 10.73 9.70 -28.70
C GLU A 136 11.94 10.20 -29.50
N LEU A 137 13.15 10.05 -28.95
CA LEU A 137 14.40 10.41 -29.62
C LEU A 137 14.60 9.60 -30.91
N GLN A 138 14.35 8.28 -30.88
CA GLN A 138 14.43 7.44 -32.08
C GLN A 138 13.45 7.89 -33.17
N LYS A 139 12.23 8.26 -32.79
CA LYS A 139 11.22 8.75 -33.73
C LYS A 139 11.64 10.06 -34.39
N VAL A 140 12.11 11.02 -33.59
CA VAL A 140 12.60 12.32 -34.11
C VAL A 140 13.82 12.12 -35.02
N GLN A 141 14.72 11.20 -34.66
CA GLN A 141 15.88 10.88 -35.50
C GLN A 141 15.48 10.30 -36.85
N TYR A 142 14.49 9.40 -36.87
CA TYR A 142 13.94 8.84 -38.11
C TYR A 142 13.30 9.92 -38.99
N GLU A 143 12.44 10.76 -38.41
CA GLU A 143 11.80 11.87 -39.13
C GLU A 143 12.83 12.84 -39.70
N LYS A 144 13.85 13.21 -38.91
CA LYS A 144 14.95 14.06 -39.37
C LYS A 144 15.66 13.46 -40.58
N ASN A 145 15.99 12.18 -40.55
CA ASN A 145 16.70 11.51 -41.64
C ASN A 145 15.84 11.51 -42.91
N LEU A 146 14.56 11.15 -42.78
CA LEU A 146 13.61 11.16 -43.90
C LEU A 146 13.47 12.55 -44.54
N LEU A 147 13.29 13.60 -43.72
CA LEU A 147 13.24 14.98 -44.23
C LEU A 147 14.56 15.40 -44.91
N THR A 148 15.69 14.95 -44.38
CA THR A 148 17.01 15.24 -44.97
C THR A 148 17.16 14.59 -46.34
N GLU A 149 16.70 13.35 -46.50
CA GLU A 149 16.68 12.65 -47.79
C GLU A 149 15.78 13.36 -48.80
N CYS A 150 14.53 13.66 -48.43
CA CYS A 150 13.60 14.38 -49.32
C CYS A 150 14.14 15.76 -49.74
N TRP A 151 14.76 16.50 -48.80
CA TRP A 151 15.37 17.79 -49.11
C TRP A 151 16.54 17.66 -50.10
N ASN A 152 17.38 16.63 -49.96
CA ASN A 152 18.49 16.40 -50.88
C ASN A 152 18.00 16.06 -52.29
N GLU A 153 16.97 15.23 -52.41
CA GLU A 153 16.34 14.89 -53.69
C GLU A 153 15.75 16.14 -54.37
N GLU A 154 14.99 16.94 -53.63
CA GLU A 154 14.39 18.17 -54.16
C GLU A 154 15.47 19.17 -54.59
N LYS A 155 16.52 19.35 -53.77
CA LYS A 155 17.65 20.21 -54.08
C LYS A 155 18.40 19.75 -55.34
N GLU A 156 18.57 18.45 -55.53
CA GLU A 156 19.19 17.88 -56.73
C GLU A 156 18.34 18.13 -57.98
N MET A 157 17.03 17.89 -57.89
CA MET A 157 16.09 18.18 -58.98
C MET A 157 16.10 19.65 -59.38
N LEU A 158 16.04 20.57 -58.41
CA LEU A 158 16.12 22.01 -58.67
C LEU A 158 17.47 22.39 -59.31
N GLY A 159 18.58 21.81 -58.84
CA GLY A 159 19.90 21.99 -59.42
C GLY A 159 20.00 21.50 -60.87
N GLU A 160 19.34 20.40 -61.22
CA GLU A 160 19.23 19.95 -62.61
C GLU A 160 18.41 20.89 -63.48
N GLN A 161 17.28 21.40 -62.97
CA GLN A 161 16.43 22.36 -63.69
C GLN A 161 17.20 23.65 -64.00
N ILE A 162 17.93 24.20 -63.02
CA ILE A 162 18.79 25.38 -63.22
C ILE A 162 19.83 25.11 -64.31
N ARG A 163 20.52 23.96 -64.27
CA ARG A 163 21.52 23.57 -65.29
C ARG A 163 20.90 23.38 -66.69
N LYS A 164 19.64 22.98 -66.79
CA LYS A 164 18.92 22.87 -68.08
C LYS A 164 18.58 24.26 -68.64
N ILE A 165 18.14 25.19 -67.79
CA ILE A 165 17.80 26.57 -68.19
C ILE A 165 19.07 27.32 -68.65
N GLN A 166 20.16 27.22 -67.89
CA GLN A 166 21.43 27.86 -68.23
C GLN A 166 22.01 27.39 -69.59
N ARG A 167 21.79 26.11 -69.95
CA ARG A 167 22.18 25.59 -71.27
C ARG A 167 21.29 26.07 -72.43
N LYS A 168 20.03 26.41 -72.16
CA LYS A 168 19.08 26.87 -73.18
C LYS A 168 19.08 28.39 -73.38
N GLY A 169 19.46 29.16 -72.38
CA GLY A 169 19.50 30.63 -72.42
C GLY A 169 20.85 31.25 -72.82
N GLY A 170 21.85 30.44 -73.19
CA GLY A 170 23.19 30.89 -73.57
C GLY A 170 23.50 30.83 -75.07
N GLY A 171 22.47 30.84 -75.93
CA GLY A 171 22.59 30.87 -77.40
C GLY A 171 22.03 32.15 -77.97
#